data_AF-A0A401QDV8-F1
#
_entry.id   AF-A0A401QDV8-F1
#
_cell.length_a   1.000
_cell.length_b   1.000
_cell.length_c   1.000
_cell.angle_alpha   90.00
_cell.angle_beta   90.00
_cell.angle_gamma   90.00
#
_symmetry.space_group_name_H-M   'P 1'
#
loop_
_entity.id
_entity.type
_entity.pdbx_description
1 polymer ?
#
loop_
_entity_poly.entity_id
_entity_poly.type
_entity_poly.pdbx_seq_one_letter_code
_entity_poly.pdbx_strand_id
1 'polypeptide(L)'
;DITARQRNVSRILTPSVQKEMTPAYTACQSQTGSGSFTRMKSHLEKYVQKHGDHIFCTACRKLMEQLCLLQVRGWAERSWREWGRGPRQ
;
A
#
# COMPACT_ATOMS: atom_id res chain seq x y z
N ASP A 1 21.78 -1.08 1.60
CA ASP A 1 21.17 0.25 1.51
C ASP A 1 19.73 0.23 2.04
N ILE A 2 19.46 0.98 3.11
CA ILE A 2 18.14 1.09 3.74
C ILE A 2 17.15 1.88 2.86
N THR A 3 17.64 2.87 2.11
CA THR A 3 16.83 3.73 1.25
C THR A 3 16.23 2.95 0.08
N ALA A 4 16.99 2.02 -0.50
CA ALA A 4 16.48 1.10 -1.51
C ALA A 4 15.35 0.19 -0.96
N ARG A 5 15.47 -0.28 0.29
CA ARG A 5 14.45 -1.11 0.93
C ARG A 5 13.18 -0.30 1.22
N GLN A 6 13.32 0.92 1.75
CA GLN A 6 12.20 1.84 1.96
C GLN A 6 11.47 2.12 0.64
N ARG A 7 12.19 2.41 -0.45
CA ARG A 7 11.58 2.61 -1.78
C ARG A 7 10.73 1.43 -2.24
N ASN A 8 11.20 0.20 -2.01
CA ASN A 8 10.43 -1.00 -2.36
C ASN A 8 9.14 -1.14 -1.55
N VAL A 9 9.17 -0.81 -0.26
CA VAL A 9 7.96 -0.79 0.58
C VAL A 9 7.00 0.32 0.12
N SER A 10 7.52 1.52 -0.16
CA SER A 10 6.72 2.64 -0.65
C SER A 10 6.02 2.34 -1.98
N ARG A 11 6.66 1.56 -2.88
CA ARG A 11 6.03 1.11 -4.14
C ARG A 11 4.75 0.30 -3.91
N ILE A 12 4.59 -0.33 -2.74
CA ILE A 12 3.39 -1.10 -2.39
C ILE A 12 2.39 -0.21 -1.64
N LEU A 13 2.87 0.54 -0.64
CA LEU A 13 2.02 1.32 0.26
C LEU A 13 1.45 2.57 -0.42
N THR A 14 2.26 3.35 -1.13
CA THR A 14 1.86 4.63 -1.71
C THR A 14 0.69 4.49 -2.70
N PRO A 15 0.69 3.53 -3.65
CA PRO A 15 -0.46 3.34 -4.53
C PRO A 15 -1.73 2.92 -3.78
N SER A 16 -1.59 2.17 -2.68
CA SER A 16 -2.74 1.79 -1.86
C SER A 16 -3.37 2.99 -1.17
N VAL A 17 -2.55 3.85 -0.57
CA VAL A 17 -3.02 5.08 0.07
C VAL A 17 -3.64 6.03 -0.96
N GLN A 18 -3.00 6.22 -2.11
CA GLN A 18 -3.51 7.08 -3.20
C GLN A 18 -4.87 6.61 -3.73
N LYS A 19 -5.08 5.30 -3.87
CA LYS A 19 -6.36 4.74 -4.28
C LYS A 19 -7.48 5.15 -3.31
N GLU A 20 -7.26 4.99 -2.01
CA GLU A 20 -8.24 5.36 -0.99
C GLU A 20 -8.46 6.88 -0.86
N MET A 21 -7.45 7.68 -1.23
CA MET A 21 -7.53 9.15 -1.23
C MET A 21 -8.20 9.74 -2.48
N THR A 22 -8.44 8.92 -3.52
CA THR A 22 -9.02 9.38 -4.80
C THR A 22 -10.29 10.22 -4.61
N PRO A 23 -11.28 9.83 -3.76
CA PRO A 23 -12.48 10.63 -3.57
C PRO A 23 -12.21 12.04 -3.05
N ALA A 24 -11.25 12.18 -2.12
CA ALA A 24 -10.85 13.48 -1.58
C ALA A 24 -10.14 14.33 -2.64
N TYR A 25 -9.31 13.72 -3.47
CA TYR A 25 -8.66 14.40 -4.59
C TYR A 25 -9.67 14.86 -5.65
N THR A 26 -10.67 14.06 -5.97
CA THR A 26 -11.75 14.43 -6.89
C THR A 26 -12.55 15.62 -6.36
N ALA A 27 -12.91 15.62 -5.06
CA ALA A 27 -13.61 16.74 -4.44
C ALA A 27 -12.78 18.03 -4.38
N CYS A 28 -11.45 17.92 -4.30
CA CYS A 28 -10.53 19.05 -4.42
C CYS A 28 -10.48 19.62 -5.83
N GLN A 29 -10.51 18.77 -6.86
CA GLN A 29 -10.52 19.22 -8.28
C GLN A 29 -11.77 20.02 -8.63
N SER A 30 -12.89 19.78 -7.95
CA SER A 30 -14.13 20.55 -8.16
C SER A 30 -14.17 21.90 -7.42
N GLN A 31 -13.15 22.25 -6.64
CA GLN A 31 -13.10 23.52 -5.91
C GLN A 31 -12.58 24.65 -6.80
N THR A 32 -13.37 25.70 -6.98
CA THR A 32 -12.99 26.90 -7.74
C THR A 32 -13.33 28.18 -6.97
N GLY A 33 -12.83 29.32 -7.44
CA GLY A 33 -13.10 30.64 -6.86
C GLY A 33 -12.26 31.01 -5.63
N SER A 34 -12.54 32.18 -5.06
CA SER A 34 -11.80 32.69 -3.89
C SER A 34 -11.96 31.74 -2.69
N GLY A 35 -10.87 31.56 -1.93
CA GLY A 35 -10.84 30.65 -0.79
C GLY A 35 -10.85 29.15 -1.13
N SER A 36 -10.69 28.77 -2.41
CA SER A 36 -10.62 27.37 -2.84
C SER A 36 -9.56 26.57 -2.08
N PHE A 37 -8.36 27.13 -1.91
CA PHE A 37 -7.27 26.49 -1.18
C PHE A 37 -7.65 26.13 0.27
N THR A 38 -8.25 27.06 1.01
CA THR A 38 -8.71 26.82 2.38
C THR A 38 -9.78 25.75 2.44
N ARG A 39 -10.72 25.75 1.48
CA ARG A 39 -11.76 24.71 1.37
C ARG A 39 -11.16 23.34 1.04
N MET A 40 -10.23 23.27 0.09
CA MET A 40 -9.50 22.05 -0.27
C MET A 40 -8.75 21.48 0.93
N LYS A 41 -8.01 22.33 1.66
CA LYS A 41 -7.27 21.92 2.87
C LYS A 41 -8.22 21.36 3.93
N SER A 42 -9.29 22.08 4.25
CA SER A 42 -10.29 21.61 5.22
C SER A 42 -10.94 20.29 4.79
N HIS A 43 -11.21 20.13 3.49
CA HIS A 43 -11.78 18.90 2.95
C HIS A 43 -10.83 17.71 3.11
N LEU A 44 -9.55 17.87 2.72
CA LEU A 44 -8.54 16.84 2.87
C LEU A 44 -8.33 16.45 4.34
N GLU A 45 -8.22 17.42 5.24
CA GLU A 45 -8.04 17.18 6.68
C GLU A 45 -9.22 16.40 7.27
N LYS A 46 -10.47 16.82 6.97
CA LYS A 46 -11.68 16.11 7.41
C LYS A 46 -11.76 14.70 6.85
N TYR A 47 -11.37 14.52 5.58
CA TYR A 47 -11.36 13.19 4.95
C TYR A 47 -10.37 12.26 5.64
N VAL A 48 -9.14 12.72 5.89
CA VAL A 48 -8.12 11.93 6.58
C VAL A 48 -8.51 11.66 8.03
N GLN A 49 -9.11 12.62 8.75
CA GLN A 49 -9.62 12.37 10.10
C GLN A 49 -10.70 11.29 10.13
N LYS A 50 -11.59 11.27 9.14
CA LYS A 50 -12.70 10.31 9.08
C LYS A 50 -12.30 8.94 8.56
N HIS A 51 -11.38 8.88 7.60
CA HIS A 51 -11.04 7.66 6.86
C HIS A 51 -9.60 7.18 7.07
N GLY A 52 -8.78 7.89 7.85
CA GLY A 52 -7.36 7.61 8.06
C GLY A 52 -7.09 6.19 8.53
N ASP A 53 -7.84 5.72 9.52
CA ASP A 53 -7.71 4.35 10.04
C ASP A 53 -8.03 3.31 8.96
N HIS A 54 -9.05 3.55 8.13
CA HIS A 54 -9.41 2.66 7.03
C HIS A 54 -8.32 2.63 5.94
N ILE A 55 -7.79 3.81 5.58
CA ILE A 55 -6.70 3.96 4.61
C ILE A 55 -5.48 3.18 5.09
N PHE A 56 -5.11 3.36 6.37
CA PHE A 56 -3.99 2.69 7.00
C PHE A 56 -4.19 1.17 7.04
N CYS A 57 -5.33 0.70 7.58
CA CYS A 57 -5.64 -0.73 7.67
C CYS A 57 -5.61 -1.42 6.29
N THR A 58 -6.14 -0.74 5.26
CA THR A 58 -6.15 -1.27 3.89
C THR A 58 -4.73 -1.38 3.32
N ALA A 59 -3.88 -0.37 3.54
CA ALA A 59 -2.47 -0.44 3.13
C ALA A 59 -1.70 -1.54 3.87
N CYS A 60 -1.93 -1.71 5.18
CA CYS A 60 -1.35 -2.79 5.98
C CYS A 60 -1.80 -4.17 5.48
N ARG A 61 -3.08 -4.34 5.13
CA ARG A 61 -3.60 -5.60 4.58
C ARG A 61 -2.87 -6.00 3.30
N LYS A 62 -2.68 -5.06 2.37
CA LYS A 62 -1.89 -5.33 1.16
C LYS A 62 -0.44 -5.70 1.47
N LEU A 63 0.19 -5.05 2.45
CA LEU A 63 1.54 -5.41 2.85
C LEU A 63 1.59 -6.84 3.42
N MET A 64 0.62 -7.22 4.25
CA MET A 64 0.51 -8.59 4.79
C MET A 64 0.28 -9.63 3.68
N GLU A 65 -0.54 -9.33 2.68
CA GLU A 65 -0.74 -10.20 1.51
C GLU A 65 0.58 -10.42 0.76
N GLN A 66 1.37 -9.36 0.53
CA GLN A 66 2.68 -9.48 -0.13
C GLN A 66 3.67 -10.31 0.70
N LEU A 67 3.67 -10.13 2.02
CA LEU A 67 4.51 -10.94 2.93
C LEU A 67 4.11 -12.41 2.91
N CYS A 68 2.80 -12.71 2.92
CA CYS A 68 2.28 -14.07 2.83
C CYS A 68 2.71 -14.74 1.50
N LEU A 69 2.57 -14.04 0.38
CA LEU A 69 3.00 -14.55 -0.94
C LEU A 69 4.50 -14.88 -0.96
N LEU A 70 5.34 -14.03 -0.38
CA LEU A 70 6.78 -14.28 -0.27
C LEU A 70 7.10 -15.49 0.62
N GLN A 71 6.37 -15.65 1.72
CA GLN A 71 6.53 -16.81 2.60
C GLN A 71 6.14 -18.11 1.88
N VAL A 72 4.99 -18.15 1.20
CA VAL A 72 4.55 -19.31 0.42
C VAL A 72 5.58 -19.67 -0.65
N ARG A 73 6.10 -18.67 -1.38
CA ARG A 73 7.15 -18.90 -2.38
C ARG A 73 8.42 -19.48 -1.74
N GLY A 74 8.85 -18.93 -0.60
CA GLY A 74 10.02 -19.45 0.12
C GLY A 74 9.83 -20.88 0.62
N TRP A 75 8.61 -21.23 1.08
CA TRP A 75 8.25 -22.60 1.45
C TRP A 75 8.27 -23.55 0.25
N ALA A 76 7.67 -23.14 -0.87
CA ALA A 76 7.68 -23.93 -2.11
C ALA A 76 9.11 -24.18 -2.62
N GLU A 77 9.97 -23.16 -2.65
CA GLU A 77 11.36 -23.31 -3.09
C GLU A 77 12.20 -24.19 -2.15
N ARG A 78 11.96 -24.13 -0.83
CA ARG A 78 12.63 -25.02 0.14
C ARG A 78 12.17 -26.46 0.01
N SER A 79 10.86 -26.67 -0.08
CA SER A 79 10.28 -27.99 -0.30
C SER A 79 10.80 -28.60 -1.61
N TRP A 80 10.84 -27.84 -2.70
CA TRP A 80 11.40 -28.33 -3.97
C TRP A 80 12.88 -28.72 -3.85
N ARG A 81 13.67 -28.00 -3.06
CA ARG A 81 15.09 -28.34 -2.78
C ARG A 81 15.25 -29.58 -1.90
N GLU A 82 14.36 -29.80 -0.94
CA GLU A 82 14.36 -30.96 -0.05
C GLU A 82 13.94 -32.24 -0.78
N TRP A 83 12.91 -32.16 -1.62
CA TRP A 83 12.36 -33.32 -2.35
C TRP A 83 13.00 -33.53 -3.74
N GLY A 84 13.63 -32.51 -4.33
CA GLY A 84 14.31 -32.57 -5.63
C GLY A 84 15.72 -33.18 -5.60
N ARG A 85 16.24 -33.57 -4.43
CA ARG A 85 17.47 -34.35 -4.26
C ARG A 85 17.20 -35.82 -3.90
N GLY A 86 16.23 -36.46 -4.57
CA GLY A 86 16.10 -37.92 -4.53
C GLY A 86 17.35 -38.61 -5.13
N PRO A 87 17.67 -39.86 -4.71
CA PRO A 87 18.96 -40.48 -4.98
C PRO A 87 19.23 -40.59 -6.49
N ARG A 88 20.42 -40.16 -6.91
CA ARG A 88 20.95 -40.52 -8.23
C ARG A 88 21.06 -42.06 -8.25
N GLN A 89 20.36 -42.68 -9.20
CA GLN A 89 20.58 -44.08 -9.57
C GLN A 89 22.04 -44.29 -9.97
#